data_AF-A0A1J9NZ92-F1
#
_entry.id   AF-A0A1J9NZ92-F1
#
_cell.length_a   1.000
_cell.length_b   1.000
_cell.length_c   1.000
_cell.angle_alpha   90.00
_cell.angle_beta   90.00
_cell.angle_gamma   90.00
#
_symmetry.space_group_name_H-M   'P 1'
#
loop_
_entity.id
_entity.type
_entity.pdbx_description
1 polymer ?
#
loop_
_entity_poly.entity_id
_entity_poly.type
_entity_poly.pdbx_seq_one_letter_code
_entity_poly.pdbx_strand_id
1 'polypeptide(L)'
;MSVTVDSLLASDCTSCAVKEDKSIYWTPAAYFKYPNGDVELVDQVGGMLVYYLLRGDNVKAFPKGFRMLAGDPYQRNFTWPVPDPPKSSWSGAQSSQFALSQKAIGFNCLNYAGGKNEPTLFRHTLPEKSYIDAHCPDGIRMEMMFPSCWNGKDLDSPDHRSHMAYPSLVEDGVCPEGFETRLVSLLYETIWNTAKYKGVEGEFVLSNGDPQGSGYHADFMEAWEPGFLEKAVKICRNPSGRVEDCPLFTLISQEEQNKCKFKMPSILAGEDCIFTKGGLPGAVQILPGPAYAKIPEIKIPEIKLPEIKLPELNAPANDA
;
A
#
# COMPACT_ATOMS: atom_id res chain seq x y z
N MET A 1 16.70 7.83 -11.35
CA MET A 1 15.63 8.84 -11.48
C MET A 1 14.83 8.77 -10.20
N SER A 2 14.74 9.84 -9.41
CA SER A 2 13.94 9.86 -8.18
C SER A 2 12.62 10.61 -8.42
N VAL A 3 11.51 10.07 -7.92
CA VAL A 3 10.20 10.73 -8.00
C VAL A 3 10.15 11.89 -7.01
N THR A 4 9.68 13.06 -7.46
CA THR A 4 9.48 14.26 -6.64
C THR A 4 8.01 14.67 -6.61
N VAL A 5 7.56 15.38 -5.57
CA VAL A 5 6.18 15.89 -5.51
C VAL A 5 5.85 16.78 -6.71
N ASP A 6 6.80 17.59 -7.16
CA ASP A 6 6.60 18.45 -8.33
C ASP A 6 6.46 17.63 -9.62
N SER A 7 7.16 16.49 -9.74
CA SER A 7 6.98 15.58 -10.88
C SER A 7 5.60 14.92 -10.89
N LEU A 8 5.02 14.64 -9.72
CA LEU A 8 3.67 14.09 -9.60
C LEU A 8 2.60 15.15 -9.90
N LEU A 9 2.79 16.36 -9.38
CA LEU A 9 1.89 17.49 -9.66
C LEU A 9 1.89 17.89 -11.14
N ALA A 10 3.01 17.65 -11.83
CA ALA A 10 3.16 17.87 -13.27
C ALA A 10 2.49 16.78 -14.15
N SER A 11 1.96 15.69 -13.58
CA SER A 11 1.26 14.66 -14.33
C SER A 11 0.05 15.23 -15.08
N ASP A 12 -0.17 14.79 -16.32
CA ASP A 12 -1.26 15.28 -17.17
C ASP A 12 -2.65 14.76 -16.74
N CYS A 13 -2.70 13.68 -15.95
CA CYS A 13 -3.92 13.01 -15.51
C CYS A 13 -3.75 12.40 -14.11
N THR A 14 -4.85 11.93 -13.54
CA THR A 14 -4.90 11.08 -12.35
C THR A 14 -5.84 9.89 -12.59
N SER A 15 -5.58 8.76 -11.93
CA SER A 15 -6.50 7.62 -11.87
C SER A 15 -7.47 7.69 -10.69
N CYS A 16 -7.37 8.71 -9.84
CA CYS A 16 -8.28 8.96 -8.72
C CYS A 16 -9.57 9.65 -9.17
N ALA A 17 -10.65 9.47 -8.43
CA ALA A 17 -11.93 10.13 -8.74
C ALA A 17 -11.88 11.66 -8.54
N VAL A 18 -11.07 12.15 -7.62
CA VAL A 18 -10.87 13.57 -7.34
C VAL A 18 -9.66 14.07 -8.15
N LYS A 19 -9.91 15.02 -9.07
CA LYS A 19 -8.91 15.48 -10.04
C LYS A 19 -7.69 16.15 -9.40
N GLU A 20 -7.91 16.81 -8.27
CA GLU A 20 -6.88 17.53 -7.51
C GLU A 20 -5.90 16.61 -6.79
N ASP A 21 -6.14 15.30 -6.80
CA ASP A 21 -5.27 14.30 -6.19
C ASP A 21 -4.38 13.62 -7.23
N LYS A 22 -3.07 13.89 -7.15
CA LYS A 22 -2.04 13.26 -7.99
C LYS A 22 -1.05 12.43 -7.17
N SER A 23 -1.43 12.08 -5.95
CA SER A 23 -0.61 11.31 -5.02
C SER A 23 -0.33 9.89 -5.53
N ILE A 24 0.70 9.24 -4.98
CA ILE A 24 0.96 7.81 -5.22
C ILE A 24 0.37 7.00 -4.09
N TYR A 25 -0.33 5.93 -4.48
CA TYR A 25 -0.88 4.92 -3.60
C TYR A 25 -0.44 3.55 -4.13
N TRP A 26 0.19 2.74 -3.29
CA TRP A 26 0.66 1.42 -3.71
C TRP A 26 0.53 0.39 -2.59
N THR A 27 0.22 -0.85 -2.98
CA THR A 27 0.22 -2.05 -2.13
C THR A 27 0.72 -3.24 -2.95
N PRO A 28 1.31 -4.29 -2.35
CA PRO A 28 1.66 -5.49 -3.10
C PRO A 28 0.39 -6.15 -3.66
N ALA A 29 0.50 -6.67 -4.88
CA ALA A 29 -0.59 -7.32 -5.59
C ALA A 29 -0.78 -8.77 -5.09
N ALA A 30 -1.99 -9.33 -5.20
CA ALA A 30 -2.24 -10.73 -4.91
C ALA A 30 -2.10 -11.59 -6.19
N TYR A 31 -1.36 -12.69 -6.09
CA TYR A 31 -1.21 -13.71 -7.13
C TYR A 31 -1.77 -15.04 -6.65
N PHE A 32 -2.29 -15.83 -7.57
CA PHE A 32 -2.59 -17.24 -7.36
C PHE A 32 -1.45 -18.09 -7.93
N LYS A 33 -0.86 -18.94 -7.09
CA LYS A 33 0.24 -19.85 -7.45
C LYS A 33 -0.29 -21.26 -7.62
N TYR A 34 -0.11 -21.80 -8.82
CA TYR A 34 -0.48 -23.16 -9.19
C TYR A 34 0.56 -24.19 -8.67
N PRO A 35 0.20 -25.48 -8.57
CA PRO A 35 1.11 -26.53 -8.11
C PRO A 35 2.38 -26.68 -8.96
N ASN A 36 2.32 -26.34 -10.25
CA ASN A 36 3.47 -26.36 -11.15
C ASN A 36 4.42 -25.16 -10.96
N GLY A 37 4.08 -24.22 -10.08
CA GLY A 37 4.88 -23.02 -9.78
C GLY A 37 4.54 -21.80 -10.64
N ASP A 38 3.66 -21.94 -11.63
CA ASP A 38 3.17 -20.79 -12.39
C ASP A 38 2.30 -19.90 -11.49
N VAL A 39 2.27 -18.60 -11.79
CA VAL A 39 1.48 -17.63 -11.05
C VAL A 39 0.63 -16.78 -11.98
N GLU A 40 -0.55 -16.40 -11.51
CA GLU A 40 -1.47 -15.51 -12.21
C GLU A 40 -1.90 -14.38 -11.29
N LEU A 41 -1.95 -13.15 -11.79
CA LEU A 41 -2.48 -12.00 -11.08
C LEU A 41 -3.96 -12.24 -10.76
N VAL A 42 -4.35 -12.08 -9.50
CA VAL A 42 -5.75 -12.15 -9.10
C VAL A 42 -6.45 -10.86 -9.55
N ASP A 43 -7.64 -10.95 -10.11
CA ASP A 43 -8.35 -9.77 -10.57
C ASP A 43 -8.82 -8.90 -9.39
N GLN A 44 -8.63 -7.59 -9.47
CA GLN A 44 -9.24 -6.64 -8.54
C GLN A 44 -10.70 -6.36 -8.92
N VAL A 45 -11.57 -6.24 -7.92
CA VAL A 45 -12.97 -5.85 -8.10
C VAL A 45 -13.12 -4.37 -7.78
N GLY A 46 -13.26 -3.54 -8.82
CA GLY A 46 -13.49 -2.09 -8.67
C GLY A 46 -12.24 -1.23 -8.45
N GLY A 47 -11.06 -1.86 -8.31
CA GLY A 47 -9.79 -1.17 -8.04
C GLY A 47 -9.52 -1.00 -6.54
N MET A 48 -8.62 -0.07 -6.21
CA MET A 48 -8.32 0.30 -4.82
C MET A 48 -9.11 1.55 -4.41
N LEU A 49 -9.76 1.48 -3.25
CA LEU A 49 -10.33 2.63 -2.57
C LEU A 49 -9.35 3.17 -1.54
N VAL A 50 -9.15 4.48 -1.56
CA VAL A 50 -8.32 5.20 -0.59
C VAL A 50 -9.22 6.11 0.23
N TYR A 51 -9.40 5.77 1.50
CA TYR A 51 -10.20 6.55 2.42
C TYR A 51 -9.32 7.59 3.13
N TYR A 52 -9.76 8.85 3.09
CA TYR A 52 -9.24 9.95 3.91
C TYR A 52 -10.16 10.16 5.12
N LEU A 53 -9.82 9.54 6.24
CA LEU A 53 -10.67 9.46 7.44
C LEU A 53 -10.31 10.54 8.46
N LEU A 54 -11.30 11.38 8.80
CA LEU A 54 -11.15 12.46 9.78
C LEU A 54 -11.35 11.96 11.22
N ARG A 55 -10.47 11.07 11.69
CA ARG A 55 -10.54 10.46 13.04
C ARG A 55 -9.76 11.24 14.09
N GLY A 56 -10.34 11.40 15.26
CA GLY A 56 -9.79 12.20 16.37
C GLY A 56 -10.04 13.70 16.22
N ASP A 57 -9.43 14.46 17.14
CA ASP A 57 -9.57 15.91 17.20
C ASP A 57 -8.42 16.63 16.47
N ASN A 58 -8.70 17.85 15.99
CA ASN A 58 -7.72 18.75 15.35
C ASN A 58 -6.94 18.09 14.19
N VAL A 59 -7.61 17.23 13.43
CA VAL A 59 -7.06 16.54 12.26
C VAL A 59 -6.51 17.55 11.25
N LYS A 60 -5.27 17.34 10.81
CA LYS A 60 -4.60 18.13 9.77
C LYS A 60 -4.45 17.35 8.48
N ALA A 61 -4.40 18.06 7.35
CA ALA A 61 -3.98 17.46 6.09
C ALA A 61 -2.48 17.09 6.13
N PHE A 62 -2.07 16.18 5.25
CA PHE A 62 -0.66 15.91 5.02
C PHE A 62 0.05 17.18 4.50
N PRO A 63 1.28 17.47 4.98
CA PRO A 63 2.08 18.55 4.41
C PRO A 63 2.57 18.22 2.99
N LYS A 64 2.88 19.25 2.18
CA LYS A 64 3.34 19.04 0.80
C LYS A 64 4.58 18.14 0.76
N GLY A 65 4.52 17.08 -0.04
CA GLY A 65 5.64 16.17 -0.27
C GLY A 65 5.87 15.16 0.86
N PHE A 66 4.90 15.02 1.76
CA PHE A 66 4.87 14.00 2.80
C PHE A 66 4.91 12.58 2.21
N ARG A 67 5.63 11.66 2.85
CA ARG A 67 5.74 10.26 2.44
C ARG A 67 5.67 9.35 3.65
N MET A 68 5.00 8.22 3.52
CA MET A 68 5.02 7.21 4.56
C MET A 68 4.79 5.80 4.01
N LEU A 69 5.31 4.82 4.73
CA LEU A 69 5.06 3.41 4.54
C LEU A 69 4.31 2.88 5.77
N ALA A 70 3.25 2.10 5.55
CA ALA A 70 2.56 1.35 6.60
C ALA A 70 2.84 -0.15 6.44
N GLY A 71 2.98 -0.86 7.57
CA GLY A 71 3.32 -2.29 7.59
C GLY A 71 4.83 -2.56 7.56
N ASP A 72 5.19 -3.82 7.34
CA ASP A 72 6.57 -4.26 7.19
C ASP A 72 6.67 -5.32 6.08
N PRO A 73 7.30 -5.04 4.93
CA PRO A 73 7.34 -5.95 3.78
C PRO A 73 8.02 -7.31 4.06
N TYR A 74 8.79 -7.42 5.14
CA TYR A 74 9.57 -8.60 5.48
C TYR A 74 9.00 -9.38 6.68
N GLN A 75 7.95 -8.87 7.32
CA GLN A 75 7.27 -9.61 8.37
C GLN A 75 6.59 -10.87 7.78
N ARG A 76 6.69 -12.01 8.47
CA ARG A 76 6.11 -13.30 8.03
C ARG A 76 5.34 -14.04 9.12
N ASN A 77 5.01 -13.32 10.18
CA ASN A 77 4.34 -13.90 11.34
C ASN A 77 3.41 -12.87 11.99
N PHE A 78 2.28 -13.35 12.51
CA PHE A 78 1.37 -12.60 13.35
C PHE A 78 1.15 -13.40 14.64
N THR A 79 1.51 -12.82 15.77
CA THR A 79 1.55 -13.54 17.06
C THR A 79 0.46 -13.13 18.05
N TRP A 80 -0.45 -12.25 17.64
CA TRP A 80 -1.52 -11.77 18.51
C TRP A 80 -2.79 -12.62 18.33
N PRO A 81 -3.75 -12.55 19.27
CA PRO A 81 -5.03 -13.23 19.09
C PRO A 81 -5.79 -12.74 17.85
N VAL A 82 -6.49 -13.64 17.19
CA VAL A 82 -7.46 -13.34 16.12
C VAL A 82 -8.78 -14.06 16.46
N PRO A 83 -9.92 -13.38 16.56
CA PRO A 83 -10.07 -11.92 16.46
C PRO A 83 -9.35 -11.19 17.60
N ASP A 84 -9.05 -9.91 17.35
CA ASP A 84 -8.50 -9.04 18.37
C ASP A 84 -9.39 -9.02 19.63
N PRO A 85 -8.81 -9.05 20.85
CA PRO A 85 -9.60 -8.84 22.05
C PRO A 85 -10.18 -7.41 22.04
N PRO A 86 -11.22 -7.11 22.84
CA PRO A 86 -11.80 -5.78 22.89
C PRO A 86 -10.74 -4.69 23.04
N LYS A 87 -10.81 -3.64 22.22
CA LYS A 87 -9.81 -2.55 22.18
C LYS A 87 -9.51 -1.96 23.56
N SER A 88 -10.51 -1.93 24.46
CA SER A 88 -10.38 -1.46 25.85
C SER A 88 -9.50 -2.34 26.75
N SER A 89 -9.23 -3.59 26.37
CA SER A 89 -8.35 -4.50 27.13
C SER A 89 -6.91 -4.51 26.63
N TRP A 90 -6.60 -3.79 25.54
CA TRP A 90 -5.24 -3.72 25.01
C TRP A 90 -4.32 -3.02 26.01
N SER A 91 -3.23 -3.69 26.35
CA SER A 91 -2.23 -3.19 27.30
C SER A 91 -0.89 -3.89 27.10
N GLY A 92 0.18 -3.31 27.66
CA GLY A 92 1.53 -3.85 27.58
C GLY A 92 2.00 -4.08 26.13
N ALA A 93 2.41 -5.31 25.82
CA ALA A 93 2.91 -5.67 24.50
C ALA A 93 1.85 -5.50 23.39
N GLN A 94 0.56 -5.70 23.69
CA GLN A 94 -0.52 -5.56 22.70
C GLN A 94 -0.79 -4.11 22.29
N SER A 95 -0.36 -3.14 23.09
CA SER A 95 -0.45 -1.71 22.79
C SER A 95 0.87 -1.12 22.26
N SER A 96 1.88 -1.96 22.01
CA SER A 96 3.13 -1.51 21.40
C SER A 96 2.92 -1.07 19.95
N GLN A 97 3.75 -0.16 19.44
CA GLN A 97 3.68 0.28 18.04
C GLN A 97 3.84 -0.89 17.05
N PHE A 98 4.63 -1.91 17.40
CA PHE A 98 4.73 -3.14 16.62
C PHE A 98 3.42 -3.93 16.61
N ALA A 99 2.76 -4.11 17.75
CA ALA A 99 1.46 -4.80 17.79
C ALA A 99 0.39 -4.02 17.01
N LEU A 100 0.35 -2.70 17.18
CA LEU A 100 -0.61 -1.83 16.49
C LEU A 100 -0.38 -1.83 14.97
N SER A 101 0.87 -1.82 14.50
CA SER A 101 1.16 -1.91 13.07
C SER A 101 0.75 -3.25 12.46
N GLN A 102 0.85 -4.35 13.21
CA GLN A 102 0.34 -5.64 12.75
C GLN A 102 -1.19 -5.71 12.73
N LYS A 103 -1.86 -5.06 13.69
CA LYS A 103 -3.33 -4.95 13.75
C LYS A 103 -3.92 -4.01 12.70
N ALA A 104 -3.07 -3.22 12.04
CA ALA A 104 -3.45 -2.32 10.96
C ALA A 104 -3.67 -3.01 9.61
N ILE A 105 -3.46 -4.33 9.55
CA ILE A 105 -3.65 -5.17 8.36
C ILE A 105 -5.02 -5.83 8.39
N GLY A 106 -5.75 -5.83 7.28
CA GLY A 106 -7.01 -6.57 7.13
C GLY A 106 -7.00 -7.53 5.93
N PHE A 107 -7.40 -8.77 6.13
CA PHE A 107 -7.67 -9.78 5.09
C PHE A 107 -9.07 -10.35 5.25
N ASN A 108 -10.06 -9.51 5.02
CA ASN A 108 -11.42 -9.74 5.47
C ASN A 108 -12.22 -10.52 4.44
N CYS A 109 -12.89 -11.57 4.90
CA CYS A 109 -13.74 -12.43 4.10
C CYS A 109 -15.04 -11.71 3.70
N LEU A 110 -15.37 -11.73 2.40
CA LEU A 110 -16.61 -11.16 1.88
C LEU A 110 -17.64 -12.25 1.57
N ASN A 111 -18.85 -12.04 2.10
CA ASN A 111 -20.03 -12.88 1.91
C ASN A 111 -21.30 -12.01 2.00
N TYR A 112 -21.62 -11.32 0.90
CA TYR A 112 -22.72 -10.38 0.78
C TYR A 112 -24.07 -11.08 0.92
N ALA A 113 -24.29 -12.15 0.16
CA ALA A 113 -25.56 -12.87 0.15
C ALA A 113 -25.85 -13.58 1.49
N GLY A 114 -24.81 -14.01 2.21
CA GLY A 114 -24.94 -14.65 3.51
C GLY A 114 -25.00 -13.67 4.69
N GLY A 115 -24.77 -12.38 4.47
CA GLY A 115 -24.72 -11.36 5.53
C GLY A 115 -23.59 -11.60 6.53
N LYS A 116 -22.47 -12.18 6.10
CA LYS A 116 -21.34 -12.61 6.95
C LYS A 116 -20.02 -11.92 6.57
N ASN A 117 -20.09 -10.70 6.05
CA ASN A 117 -18.90 -9.91 5.78
C ASN A 117 -18.12 -9.68 7.07
N GLU A 118 -16.82 -9.94 7.03
CA GLU A 118 -15.95 -9.63 8.14
C GLU A 118 -15.72 -8.12 8.22
N PRO A 119 -15.69 -7.54 9.44
CA PRO A 119 -15.48 -6.12 9.61
C PRO A 119 -14.07 -5.70 9.18
N THR A 120 -13.87 -4.39 9.02
CA THR A 120 -12.57 -3.79 8.73
C THR A 120 -11.52 -4.21 9.77
N LEU A 121 -10.31 -4.53 9.30
CA LEU A 121 -9.16 -5.02 10.07
C LEU A 121 -9.45 -6.24 10.96
N PHE A 122 -10.31 -7.17 10.52
CA PHE A 122 -10.67 -8.34 11.33
C PHE A 122 -9.61 -9.44 11.32
N ARG A 123 -8.98 -9.70 10.17
CA ARG A 123 -7.91 -10.71 10.01
C ARG A 123 -6.60 -10.05 9.65
N HIS A 124 -5.52 -10.46 10.28
CA HIS A 124 -4.20 -9.85 10.08
C HIS A 124 -3.23 -10.73 9.29
N THR A 125 -3.72 -11.84 8.74
CA THR A 125 -2.99 -12.76 7.86
C THR A 125 -3.92 -13.22 6.75
N LEU A 126 -3.34 -13.57 5.60
CA LEU A 126 -4.07 -14.14 4.49
C LEU A 126 -4.66 -15.50 4.92
N PRO A 127 -5.99 -15.73 4.81
CA PRO A 127 -6.58 -17.00 5.19
C PRO A 127 -6.13 -18.13 4.26
N GLU A 128 -6.06 -19.34 4.82
CA GLU A 128 -5.78 -20.55 4.05
C GLU A 128 -6.79 -20.73 2.89
N LYS A 129 -6.33 -21.29 1.77
CA LYS A 129 -7.16 -21.49 0.56
C LYS A 129 -8.47 -22.23 0.84
N SER A 130 -8.44 -23.23 1.70
CA SER A 130 -9.63 -24.00 2.10
C SER A 130 -10.66 -23.16 2.85
N TYR A 131 -10.21 -22.21 3.68
CA TYR A 131 -11.08 -21.26 4.37
C TYR A 131 -11.72 -20.30 3.38
N ILE A 132 -10.91 -19.74 2.45
CA ILE A 132 -11.40 -18.82 1.41
C ILE A 132 -12.50 -19.48 0.58
N ASP A 133 -12.25 -20.70 0.06
CA ASP A 133 -13.22 -21.43 -0.77
C ASP A 133 -14.55 -21.72 -0.06
N ALA A 134 -14.49 -21.96 1.25
CA ALA A 134 -15.64 -22.30 2.08
C ALA A 134 -16.45 -21.07 2.52
N HIS A 135 -15.78 -19.94 2.77
CA HIS A 135 -16.39 -18.83 3.53
C HIS A 135 -16.47 -17.50 2.80
N CYS A 136 -15.64 -17.28 1.76
CA CYS A 136 -15.45 -15.98 1.12
C CYS A 136 -15.92 -15.98 -0.35
N PRO A 137 -17.22 -16.25 -0.61
CA PRO A 137 -17.75 -16.37 -1.97
C PRO A 137 -17.63 -15.09 -2.80
N ASP A 138 -17.44 -13.93 -2.16
CA ASP A 138 -17.33 -12.63 -2.81
C ASP A 138 -15.90 -12.06 -2.78
N GLY A 139 -14.91 -12.90 -2.47
CA GLY A 139 -13.50 -12.53 -2.48
C GLY A 139 -12.92 -12.18 -1.11
N ILE A 140 -11.67 -11.73 -1.13
CA ILE A 140 -10.97 -11.21 0.05
C ILE A 140 -10.77 -9.71 -0.12
N ARG A 141 -11.15 -8.96 0.91
CA ARG A 141 -10.89 -7.53 1.04
C ARG A 141 -9.60 -7.31 1.82
N MET A 142 -8.56 -6.88 1.12
CA MET A 142 -7.28 -6.52 1.71
C MET A 142 -7.31 -5.05 2.13
N GLU A 143 -6.84 -4.78 3.34
CA GLU A 143 -6.86 -3.45 3.94
C GLU A 143 -5.54 -3.12 4.61
N MET A 144 -5.17 -1.84 4.53
CA MET A 144 -4.04 -1.29 5.27
C MET A 144 -4.44 0.06 5.88
N MET A 145 -4.47 0.12 7.20
CA MET A 145 -4.63 1.36 7.95
C MET A 145 -3.25 1.98 8.18
N PHE A 146 -3.08 3.27 7.88
CA PHE A 146 -1.82 3.97 8.09
C PHE A 146 -1.72 4.55 9.50
N PRO A 147 -0.49 4.73 10.04
CA PRO A 147 -0.29 5.54 11.23
C PRO A 147 -0.72 6.99 10.97
N SER A 148 -1.36 7.63 11.94
CA SER A 148 -1.88 9.00 11.80
C SER A 148 -1.39 9.99 12.87
N CYS A 149 -0.47 9.56 13.73
CA CYS A 149 0.21 10.42 14.69
C CYS A 149 1.57 10.83 14.13
N TRP A 150 1.74 12.10 13.79
CA TRP A 150 2.95 12.64 13.19
C TRP A 150 3.78 13.41 14.21
N ASN A 151 5.10 13.33 14.08
CA ASN A 151 6.03 14.06 14.95
C ASN A 151 6.01 15.59 14.77
N GLY A 152 5.20 16.10 13.83
CA GLY A 152 5.00 17.52 13.61
C GLY A 152 6.11 18.21 12.82
N LYS A 153 7.12 17.47 12.35
CA LYS A 153 8.33 18.04 11.77
C LYS A 153 8.76 17.39 10.46
N ASP A 154 8.95 16.08 10.44
CA ASP A 154 9.65 15.41 9.33
C ASP A 154 8.67 14.96 8.24
N LEU A 155 8.88 15.37 7.00
CA LEU A 155 8.03 14.97 5.87
C LEU A 155 8.23 13.53 5.43
N ASP A 156 9.38 12.95 5.80
CA ASP A 156 9.80 11.59 5.49
C ASP A 156 10.91 11.18 6.47
N SER A 157 11.19 9.89 6.58
CA SER A 157 12.34 9.33 7.30
C SER A 157 13.09 8.33 6.42
N PRO A 158 14.37 7.98 6.71
CA PRO A 158 15.12 7.04 5.87
C PRO A 158 14.47 5.67 5.69
N ASP A 159 13.62 5.27 6.63
CA ASP A 159 12.83 4.03 6.62
C ASP A 159 11.35 4.23 6.24
N HIS A 160 10.98 5.47 5.85
CA HIS A 160 9.63 5.93 5.54
C HIS A 160 8.58 5.70 6.65
N ARG A 161 9.01 5.40 7.88
CA ARG A 161 8.14 4.96 8.99
C ARG A 161 8.36 5.72 10.28
N SER A 162 9.61 5.90 10.71
CA SER A 162 9.97 6.38 12.05
C SER A 162 9.48 7.79 12.41
N HIS A 163 9.05 8.59 11.42
CA HIS A 163 8.44 9.91 11.65
C HIS A 163 6.92 9.84 11.96
N MET A 164 6.34 8.64 11.95
CA MET A 164 4.93 8.37 12.23
C MET A 164 4.74 7.34 13.36
N ALA A 165 3.58 7.40 14.00
CA ALA A 165 3.12 6.43 14.99
C ALA A 165 1.62 6.12 14.83
N TYR A 166 1.21 4.93 15.22
CA TYR A 166 -0.20 4.59 15.37
C TYR A 166 -0.75 5.18 16.66
N PRO A 167 -2.00 5.69 16.65
CA PRO A 167 -2.69 5.96 17.89
C PRO A 167 -3.04 4.66 18.62
N SER A 168 -3.41 4.80 19.90
CA SER A 168 -3.59 3.67 20.82
C SER A 168 -4.59 2.59 20.36
N LEU A 169 -5.51 2.91 19.44
CA LEU A 169 -6.55 2.00 18.94
C LEU A 169 -6.45 1.73 17.43
N VAL A 170 -5.24 1.86 16.86
CA VAL A 170 -4.88 1.72 15.43
C VAL A 170 -5.50 2.81 14.55
N GLU A 171 -6.82 2.86 14.48
CA GLU A 171 -7.55 3.81 13.64
C GLU A 171 -7.82 5.15 14.34
N ASP A 172 -7.84 5.14 15.67
CA ASP A 172 -8.22 6.26 16.54
C ASP A 172 -7.54 6.12 17.92
N GLY A 173 -7.91 6.94 18.89
CA GLY A 173 -7.37 6.94 20.24
C GLY A 173 -6.29 8.00 20.43
N VAL A 174 -5.44 7.81 21.44
CA VAL A 174 -4.46 8.82 21.85
C VAL A 174 -3.18 8.66 21.04
N CYS A 175 -2.61 9.77 20.55
CA CYS A 175 -1.28 9.77 19.99
C CYS A 175 -0.21 9.65 21.07
N PRO A 176 0.85 8.85 20.87
CA PRO A 176 1.94 8.77 21.83
C PRO A 176 2.72 10.08 21.91
N GLU A 177 3.46 10.24 23.02
CA GLU A 177 4.36 11.36 23.24
C GLU A 177 5.36 11.50 22.08
N GLY A 178 5.56 12.73 21.61
CA GLY A 178 6.40 13.08 20.46
C GLY A 178 5.72 12.92 19.10
N PHE A 179 4.46 12.46 19.03
CA PHE A 179 3.69 12.30 17.80
C PHE A 179 2.29 12.93 17.89
N GLU A 180 2.13 14.00 18.64
CA GLU A 180 0.83 14.59 19.00
C GLU A 180 0.11 15.26 17.82
N THR A 181 0.77 15.43 16.66
CA THR A 181 0.12 16.04 15.50
C THR A 181 -0.70 14.99 14.75
N ARG A 182 -2.02 15.05 14.93
CA ARG A 182 -2.97 14.20 14.19
C ARG A 182 -3.05 14.61 12.72
N LEU A 183 -2.68 13.70 11.83
CA LEU A 183 -2.95 13.82 10.40
C LEU A 183 -4.23 13.06 10.03
N VAL A 184 -4.80 13.37 8.87
CA VAL A 184 -5.88 12.58 8.28
C VAL A 184 -5.43 11.12 8.14
N SER A 185 -6.28 10.20 8.57
CA SER A 185 -5.98 8.77 8.53
C SER A 185 -6.20 8.23 7.12
N LEU A 186 -5.25 7.46 6.59
CA LEU A 186 -5.45 6.69 5.37
C LEU A 186 -5.85 5.25 5.69
N LEU A 187 -6.87 4.76 5.00
CA LEU A 187 -7.18 3.34 4.90
C LEU A 187 -7.22 2.98 3.42
N TYR A 188 -6.39 2.04 3.00
CA TYR A 188 -6.51 1.45 1.67
C TYR A 188 -7.38 0.21 1.75
N GLU A 189 -8.21 0.00 0.75
CA GLU A 189 -9.09 -1.16 0.63
C GLU A 189 -9.05 -1.65 -0.82
N THR A 190 -8.71 -2.92 -1.02
CA THR A 190 -8.72 -3.57 -2.33
C THR A 190 -9.43 -4.90 -2.23
N ILE A 191 -10.42 -5.13 -3.10
CA ILE A 191 -11.10 -6.42 -3.18
C ILE A 191 -10.44 -7.26 -4.26
N TRP A 192 -9.96 -8.45 -3.90
CA TRP A 192 -9.39 -9.43 -4.81
C TRP A 192 -10.38 -10.56 -5.05
N ASN A 193 -10.64 -10.87 -6.33
CA ASN A 193 -11.57 -11.91 -6.78
C ASN A 193 -11.00 -13.32 -6.57
N THR A 194 -10.80 -13.70 -5.30
CA THR A 194 -10.31 -15.05 -4.94
C THR A 194 -11.35 -16.14 -5.25
N ALA A 195 -12.64 -15.77 -5.35
CA ALA A 195 -13.73 -16.68 -5.67
C ALA A 195 -13.58 -17.35 -7.06
N LYS A 196 -12.89 -16.69 -8.01
CA LYS A 196 -12.49 -17.25 -9.32
C LYS A 196 -11.73 -18.57 -9.20
N TYR A 197 -10.99 -18.78 -8.11
CA TYR A 197 -10.12 -19.93 -7.89
C TYR A 197 -10.76 -21.01 -7.01
N LYS A 198 -12.06 -20.93 -6.73
CA LYS A 198 -12.76 -21.92 -5.90
C LYS A 198 -12.66 -23.32 -6.53
N GLY A 199 -12.16 -24.29 -5.75
CA GLY A 199 -11.96 -25.67 -6.23
C GLY A 199 -10.77 -25.85 -7.17
N VAL A 200 -9.99 -24.80 -7.44
CA VAL A 200 -8.69 -24.88 -8.13
C VAL A 200 -7.60 -25.10 -7.08
N GLU A 201 -6.77 -26.12 -7.29
CA GLU A 201 -5.62 -26.42 -6.44
C GLU A 201 -4.53 -25.35 -6.59
N GLY A 202 -4.01 -24.85 -5.47
CA GLY A 202 -2.99 -23.80 -5.42
C GLY A 202 -3.09 -22.97 -4.15
N GLU A 203 -2.33 -21.89 -4.09
CA GLU A 203 -2.25 -21.00 -2.94
C GLU A 203 -2.22 -19.53 -3.38
N PHE A 204 -2.63 -18.61 -2.51
CA PHE A 204 -2.48 -17.18 -2.76
C PHE A 204 -1.16 -16.67 -2.16
N VAL A 205 -0.51 -15.75 -2.85
CA VAL A 205 0.75 -15.15 -2.42
C VAL A 205 0.79 -13.67 -2.82
N LEU A 206 1.40 -12.83 -1.99
CA LEU A 206 1.59 -11.41 -2.30
C LEU A 206 2.83 -11.17 -3.15
N SER A 207 2.81 -10.11 -3.96
CA SER A 207 3.88 -9.77 -4.91
C SER A 207 5.22 -9.44 -4.25
N ASN A 208 5.27 -9.21 -2.94
CA ASN A 208 6.50 -9.08 -2.16
C ASN A 208 7.05 -10.44 -1.66
N GLY A 209 6.54 -11.55 -2.19
CA GLY A 209 6.98 -12.89 -1.83
C GLY A 209 6.51 -13.35 -0.46
N ASP A 210 5.38 -12.81 0.02
CA ASP A 210 4.77 -13.18 1.29
C ASP A 210 3.54 -14.08 1.07
N PRO A 211 3.60 -15.38 1.39
CA PRO A 211 2.46 -16.27 1.32
C PRO A 211 1.59 -16.24 2.60
N GLN A 212 2.04 -15.60 3.70
CA GLN A 212 1.27 -15.51 4.96
C GLN A 212 0.40 -14.26 5.05
N GLY A 213 0.76 -13.19 4.35
CA GLY A 213 0.08 -11.89 4.37
C GLY A 213 0.52 -10.95 5.50
N SER A 214 1.28 -11.41 6.51
CA SER A 214 1.75 -10.55 7.61
C SER A 214 2.71 -9.45 7.17
N GLY A 215 3.29 -9.57 5.97
CA GLY A 215 4.14 -8.59 5.31
C GLY A 215 3.40 -7.70 4.32
N TYR A 216 2.06 -7.68 4.35
CA TYR A 216 1.28 -6.66 3.65
C TYR A 216 1.70 -5.27 4.13
N HIS A 217 1.89 -4.37 3.18
CA HIS A 217 2.35 -3.01 3.41
C HIS A 217 1.75 -2.09 2.35
N ALA A 218 1.84 -0.79 2.60
CA ALA A 218 1.36 0.19 1.67
C ALA A 218 2.23 1.44 1.69
N ASP A 219 2.36 2.06 0.53
CA ASP A 219 3.14 3.28 0.32
C ASP A 219 2.21 4.44 0.01
N PHE A 220 2.56 5.60 0.56
CA PHE A 220 1.89 6.87 0.29
C PHE A 220 2.93 7.94 -0.03
N MET A 221 2.70 8.68 -1.11
CA MET A 221 3.42 9.92 -1.39
C MET A 221 2.42 11.01 -1.77
N GLU A 222 2.34 12.03 -0.92
CA GLU A 222 1.41 13.15 -1.06
C GLU A 222 1.74 13.99 -2.30
N ALA A 223 0.72 14.21 -3.12
CA ALA A 223 0.75 15.19 -4.21
C ALA A 223 -0.67 15.70 -4.51
N TRP A 224 -1.40 16.11 -3.48
CA TRP A 224 -2.61 16.90 -3.66
C TRP A 224 -2.24 18.29 -4.16
N GLU A 225 -3.12 18.92 -4.92
CA GLU A 225 -2.95 20.32 -5.29
C GLU A 225 -2.70 21.18 -4.03
N PRO A 226 -1.66 22.05 -4.04
CA PRO A 226 -1.24 22.74 -2.83
C PRO A 226 -2.36 23.47 -2.09
N GLY A 227 -2.56 23.11 -0.81
CA GLY A 227 -3.57 23.71 0.08
C GLY A 227 -5.01 23.23 -0.17
N PHE A 228 -5.25 22.37 -1.17
CA PHE A 228 -6.58 21.85 -1.46
C PHE A 228 -7.04 20.85 -0.40
N LEU A 229 -6.21 19.86 -0.06
CA LEU A 229 -6.53 18.87 0.97
C LEU A 229 -6.77 19.52 2.34
N GLU A 230 -6.03 20.57 2.70
CA GLU A 230 -6.26 21.33 3.94
C GLU A 230 -7.65 21.97 3.99
N LYS A 231 -8.13 22.51 2.86
CA LYS A 231 -9.50 23.04 2.75
C LYS A 231 -10.53 21.92 2.83
N ALA A 232 -10.28 20.81 2.13
CA ALA A 232 -11.17 19.65 2.11
C ALA A 232 -11.38 19.03 3.50
N VAL A 233 -10.30 18.82 4.25
CA VAL A 233 -10.36 18.32 5.64
C VAL A 233 -11.22 19.20 6.55
N LYS A 234 -11.26 20.52 6.31
CA LYS A 234 -12.06 21.48 7.11
C LYS A 234 -13.53 21.53 6.68
N ILE A 235 -13.79 21.46 5.38
CA ILE A 235 -15.12 21.73 4.79
C ILE A 235 -15.91 20.43 4.58
N CYS A 236 -15.27 19.37 4.09
CA CYS A 236 -15.93 18.15 3.63
C CYS A 236 -16.05 17.13 4.75
N ARG A 237 -16.98 17.39 5.68
CA ARG A 237 -17.20 16.60 6.90
C ARG A 237 -18.54 15.84 6.91
N ASN A 238 -19.12 15.60 5.74
CA ASN A 238 -20.38 14.88 5.62
C ASN A 238 -20.20 13.42 6.10
N PRO A 239 -21.01 12.92 7.05
CA PRO A 239 -20.89 11.55 7.56
C PRO A 239 -21.25 10.46 6.54
N SER A 240 -21.78 10.81 5.35
CA SER A 240 -22.07 9.85 4.29
C SER A 240 -20.82 9.13 3.77
N GLY A 241 -19.65 9.77 3.87
CA GLY A 241 -18.40 9.28 3.30
C GLY A 241 -18.33 9.33 1.76
N ARG A 242 -19.32 9.94 1.10
CA ARG A 242 -19.39 10.04 -0.36
C ARG A 242 -18.59 11.25 -0.86
N VAL A 243 -17.77 11.05 -1.90
CA VAL A 243 -16.94 12.12 -2.47
C VAL A 243 -17.78 13.19 -3.17
N GLU A 244 -18.95 12.83 -3.68
CA GLU A 244 -19.92 13.71 -4.35
C GLU A 244 -20.53 14.75 -3.40
N ASP A 245 -20.54 14.47 -2.10
CA ASP A 245 -21.10 15.38 -1.10
C ASP A 245 -20.12 16.51 -0.73
N CYS A 246 -18.87 16.45 -1.18
CA CYS A 246 -17.87 17.49 -0.96
C CYS A 246 -17.93 18.53 -2.10
N PRO A 247 -18.36 19.78 -1.84
CA PRO A 247 -18.54 20.79 -2.89
C PRO A 247 -17.22 21.31 -3.47
N LEU A 248 -16.08 20.91 -2.92
CA LEU A 248 -14.76 21.34 -3.39
C LEU A 248 -14.23 20.45 -4.51
N PHE A 249 -14.61 19.17 -4.55
CA PHE A 249 -13.98 18.18 -5.41
C PHE A 249 -14.41 18.31 -6.86
N THR A 250 -13.45 18.36 -7.77
CA THR A 250 -13.70 18.17 -9.20
C THR A 250 -13.66 16.67 -9.49
N LEU A 251 -14.83 16.06 -9.65
CA LEU A 251 -14.93 14.63 -9.92
C LEU A 251 -14.79 14.32 -11.41
N ILE A 252 -13.98 13.30 -11.73
CA ILE A 252 -13.85 12.74 -13.07
C ILE A 252 -14.53 11.38 -13.16
N SER A 253 -15.09 11.07 -14.34
CA SER A 253 -15.79 9.80 -14.56
C SER A 253 -14.82 8.61 -14.47
N GLN A 254 -15.35 7.42 -14.15
CA GLN A 254 -14.53 6.20 -14.14
C GLN A 254 -13.89 5.91 -15.52
N GLU A 255 -14.57 6.27 -16.61
CA GLU A 255 -14.00 6.16 -17.96
C GLU A 255 -12.77 7.05 -18.14
N GLU A 256 -12.81 8.27 -17.60
CA GLU A 256 -11.68 9.22 -17.63
C GLU A 256 -10.53 8.75 -16.74
N GLN A 257 -10.82 8.27 -15.52
CA GLN A 257 -9.83 7.66 -14.63
C GLN A 257 -9.08 6.51 -15.34
N ASN A 258 -9.81 5.64 -16.03
CA ASN A 258 -9.24 4.48 -16.74
C ASN A 258 -8.38 4.85 -17.95
N LYS A 259 -8.52 6.06 -18.50
CA LYS A 259 -7.67 6.59 -19.58
C LYS A 259 -6.33 7.08 -19.07
N CYS A 260 -6.18 7.37 -17.77
CA CYS A 260 -4.90 7.75 -17.22
C CYS A 260 -3.96 6.54 -17.20
N LYS A 261 -2.88 6.62 -17.99
CA LYS A 261 -1.87 5.57 -18.13
C LYS A 261 -0.50 6.20 -17.95
N PHE A 262 0.42 5.45 -17.35
CA PHE A 262 1.83 5.84 -17.33
C PHE A 262 2.57 5.25 -18.53
N LYS A 263 3.65 5.91 -18.94
CA LYS A 263 4.55 5.36 -19.95
C LYS A 263 5.36 4.22 -19.34
N MET A 264 5.13 3.00 -19.82
CA MET A 264 5.85 1.81 -19.33
C MET A 264 7.37 1.97 -19.51
N PRO A 265 8.18 1.87 -18.44
CA PRO A 265 9.63 1.89 -18.53
C PRO A 265 10.14 0.72 -19.39
N SER A 266 11.13 0.96 -20.26
CA SER A 266 11.67 -0.06 -21.16
C SER A 266 12.27 -1.27 -20.43
N ILE A 267 12.76 -1.07 -19.21
CA ILE A 267 13.28 -2.16 -18.36
C ILE A 267 12.20 -3.15 -17.93
N LEU A 268 10.92 -2.72 -17.91
CA LEU A 268 9.77 -3.55 -17.53
C LEU A 268 8.94 -4.00 -18.76
N ALA A 269 9.23 -3.49 -19.96
CA ALA A 269 8.38 -3.69 -21.13
C ALA A 269 8.28 -5.15 -21.60
N GLY A 270 9.24 -6.00 -21.23
CA GLY A 270 9.24 -7.44 -21.54
C GLY A 270 8.70 -8.33 -20.43
N GLU A 271 8.27 -7.76 -19.31
CA GLU A 271 7.78 -8.50 -18.16
C GLU A 271 6.27 -8.76 -18.26
N ASP A 272 5.86 -10.03 -18.16
CA ASP A 272 4.45 -10.40 -18.05
C ASP A 272 4.07 -10.50 -16.57
N CYS A 273 3.41 -9.44 -16.07
CA CYS A 273 2.92 -9.36 -14.70
C CYS A 273 1.51 -9.98 -14.53
N ILE A 274 0.88 -10.47 -15.60
CA ILE A 274 -0.44 -11.10 -15.53
C ILE A 274 -0.30 -12.60 -15.34
N PHE A 275 0.61 -13.23 -16.10
CA PHE A 275 0.90 -14.64 -15.96
C PHE A 275 2.41 -14.88 -16.08
N THR A 276 3.01 -15.46 -15.05
CA THR A 276 4.45 -15.74 -15.02
C THR A 276 4.69 -17.23 -14.76
N LYS A 277 5.61 -17.82 -15.53
CA LYS A 277 5.95 -19.23 -15.37
C LYS A 277 6.98 -19.44 -14.25
N GLY A 278 6.73 -20.41 -13.38
CA GLY A 278 7.70 -20.87 -12.38
C GLY A 278 8.09 -19.87 -11.27
N GLY A 279 7.34 -18.79 -11.06
CA GLY A 279 7.58 -17.85 -9.97
C GLY A 279 6.90 -16.50 -10.15
N LEU A 280 7.01 -15.64 -9.14
CA LEU A 280 6.50 -14.26 -9.19
C LEU A 280 7.22 -13.42 -10.26
N PRO A 281 6.56 -12.38 -10.81
CA PRO A 281 7.23 -11.36 -11.61
C PRO A 281 8.49 -10.82 -10.92
N GLY A 282 9.47 -10.43 -11.70
CA GLY A 282 10.74 -9.89 -11.22
C GLY A 282 11.65 -10.92 -10.56
N ALA A 283 11.33 -12.22 -10.71
CA ALA A 283 11.98 -13.31 -9.98
C ALA A 283 11.96 -13.10 -8.45
N VAL A 284 10.90 -12.47 -7.94
CA VAL A 284 10.71 -12.29 -6.50
C VAL A 284 10.57 -13.67 -5.85
N GLN A 285 11.42 -13.93 -4.86
CA GLN A 285 11.38 -15.19 -4.14
C GLN A 285 10.21 -15.22 -3.15
N ILE A 286 9.50 -16.35 -3.12
CA ILE A 286 8.50 -16.61 -2.09
C ILE A 286 9.24 -17.06 -0.83
N LEU A 287 9.17 -16.26 0.22
CA LEU A 287 9.90 -16.45 1.47
C LEU A 287 8.90 -16.75 2.60
N PRO A 288 8.62 -18.03 2.88
CA PRO A 288 7.67 -18.39 3.93
C PRO A 288 8.23 -18.10 5.33
N GLY A 289 7.32 -17.76 6.25
CA GLY A 289 7.58 -17.54 7.67
C GLY A 289 7.80 -18.80 8.50
N PRO A 290 7.85 -18.65 9.85
CA PRO A 290 7.53 -17.44 10.60
C PRO A 290 8.72 -16.47 10.80
N ALA A 291 9.91 -16.84 10.32
CA ALA A 291 11.09 -15.98 10.45
C ALA A 291 10.94 -14.69 9.62
N TYR A 292 11.49 -13.59 10.10
CA TYR A 292 11.61 -12.35 9.33
C TYR A 292 12.31 -12.64 8.01
N ALA A 293 11.71 -12.21 6.90
CA ALA A 293 12.20 -12.53 5.57
C ALA A 293 13.59 -11.93 5.36
N LYS A 294 14.52 -12.75 4.88
CA LYS A 294 15.87 -12.31 4.52
C LYS A 294 15.96 -12.30 3.00
N ILE A 295 16.07 -11.11 2.41
CA ILE A 295 16.39 -11.03 0.98
C ILE A 295 17.77 -11.68 0.78
N PRO A 296 17.89 -12.72 -0.05
CA PRO A 296 19.18 -13.31 -0.35
C PRO A 296 20.09 -12.26 -0.98
N GLU A 297 21.37 -12.24 -0.59
CA GLU A 297 22.35 -11.38 -1.24
C GLU A 297 22.37 -11.67 -2.75
N ILE A 298 21.96 -10.69 -3.55
CA ILE A 298 22.10 -10.77 -5.00
C ILE A 298 23.58 -10.55 -5.30
N LYS A 299 24.31 -11.63 -5.56
CA LYS A 299 25.66 -11.55 -6.14
C LYS A 299 25.52 -11.12 -7.60
N ILE A 300 25.42 -9.81 -7.83
CA ILE A 300 25.51 -9.25 -9.19
C ILE A 300 26.95 -9.51 -9.68
N PRO A 301 27.15 -10.24 -10.79
CA PRO A 301 28.48 -10.39 -11.36
C PRO A 301 29.05 -9.00 -11.68
N GLU A 302 30.28 -8.70 -11.25
CA GLU A 302 30.98 -7.51 -11.72
C GLU A 302 31.13 -7.57 -13.24
N ILE A 303 30.33 -6.77 -13.95
CA ILE A 303 30.53 -6.54 -15.38
C ILE A 303 31.69 -5.55 -15.50
N LYS A 304 32.88 -6.03 -15.85
CA LYS A 304 33.98 -5.16 -16.28
C LYS A 304 33.58 -4.53 -17.62
N LEU A 305 33.11 -3.29 -17.57
CA LEU A 305 32.94 -2.50 -18.79
C LEU A 305 34.32 -2.25 -19.42
N PRO A 306 34.46 -2.37 -20.76
CA PRO A 306 35.71 -2.06 -21.42
C PRO A 306 36.08 -0.59 -21.22
N GLU A 307 37.35 -0.32 -20.93
CA GLU A 307 37.87 1.06 -20.92
C GLU A 307 37.71 1.67 -22.31
N ILE A 308 36.79 2.63 -22.43
CA ILE A 308 36.72 3.48 -23.61
C ILE A 308 37.82 4.53 -23.45
N LYS A 309 38.95 4.35 -24.15
CA LYS A 309 39.93 5.42 -24.32
C LYS A 309 39.31 6.49 -25.22
N LEU A 310 38.82 7.56 -24.62
CA LEU A 310 38.41 8.74 -25.36
C LEU A 310 39.65 9.36 -26.03
N PRO A 311 39.59 9.74 -27.32
CA PRO A 311 40.69 10.48 -27.95
C PRO A 311 40.91 11.80 -27.21
N GLU A 312 42.18 12.16 -26.97
CA GLU A 312 42.51 13.48 -26.45
C GLU A 312 42.04 14.55 -27.46
N LEU A 313 41.12 15.40 -27.02
CA LEU A 313 40.74 16.60 -27.75
C LEU A 313 41.89 17.59 -27.66
N ASN A 314 42.72 17.65 -28.72
CA ASN A 314 43.64 18.76 -28.91
C ASN A 314 42.82 20.04 -29.14
N ALA A 315 42.62 20.82 -28.09
CA ALA A 315 42.11 22.18 -28.22
C ALA A 315 43.13 23.00 -29.02
N PRO A 316 42.73 23.76 -30.06
CA PRO A 316 43.63 24.68 -30.72
C PRO A 316 44.11 25.73 -29.72
N ALA A 317 45.42 25.99 -29.71
CA ALA A 317 46.00 27.09 -28.97
C ALA A 317 45.37 28.41 -29.44
N ASN A 318 44.88 29.21 -28.49
CA ASN A 318 44.46 30.57 -28.75
C ASN A 318 45.71 31.40 -29.08
N ASP A 319 45.95 31.64 -30.37
CA ASP A 319 46.77 32.76 -30.82
C ASP A 319 45.97 34.06 -30.63
N ALA A 320 46.64 35.06 -30.06
CA ALA A 320 46.13 36.40 -29.75
C ALA A 320 45.77 37.22 -31.01
#